data_AF-L8EWK5-F1
#
_entry.id   AF-L8EWK5-F1
#
_cell.length_a   1.000
_cell.length_b   1.000
_cell.length_c   1.000
_cell.angle_alpha   90.00
_cell.angle_beta   90.00
_cell.angle_gamma   90.00
#
_symmetry.space_group_name_H-M   'P 1'
#
loop_
_entity.id
_entity.type
_entity.pdbx_description
1 polymer ?
#
loop_
_entity_poly.entity_id
_entity_poly.type
_entity_poly.pdbx_seq_one_letter_code
_entity_poly.pdbx_strand_id
1 'polypeptide(L)'
;MATLGAVYDAEPAPRRPHDVIVPPGGFADGHVRRPGPVARGKWLCGSVEHDAEHVVAQVFDHAQARDPDHRRTWVVLVDGARHQLDLVQAEARLHHVDVRIVIDIIHVLEKVWSAAWCFHQPGDKSVEDWVAVHALAILNGDAAEVADTLHVQAGQAELTAEQRHGVDTCVRYLRSNSDFLHYDQALAAGWPIATGIIEGAARHLIADRLDIGGARWGLDGSEAVLRLRAVDSNGDLDAYWEYHVAKEHRRLYPTGDQIRYALTA
;
A
#
# COMPACT_ATOMS: atom_id res chain seq x y z
N MET A 1 4.50 -1.41 -15.68
CA MET A 1 4.83 -1.15 -14.26
C MET A 1 4.07 -2.20 -13.46
N ALA A 2 4.68 -2.81 -12.45
CA ALA A 2 3.97 -3.80 -11.65
C ALA A 2 3.04 -3.10 -10.65
N THR A 3 1.82 -3.61 -10.50
CA THR A 3 0.90 -3.23 -9.42
C THR A 3 0.74 -4.42 -8.49
N LEU A 4 0.80 -4.18 -7.18
CA LEU A 4 0.61 -5.20 -6.15
C LEU A 4 -0.59 -4.87 -5.28
N GLY A 5 -1.27 -5.90 -4.80
CA GLY A 5 -2.37 -5.83 -3.85
C GLY A 5 -2.16 -6.80 -2.69
N ALA A 6 -2.72 -6.47 -1.53
CA ALA A 6 -2.70 -7.35 -0.38
C ALA A 6 -3.99 -7.25 0.43
N VAL A 7 -4.44 -8.38 0.97
CA VAL A 7 -5.54 -8.47 1.93
C VAL A 7 -5.05 -9.24 3.15
N TYR A 8 -5.29 -8.69 4.34
CA TYR A 8 -4.88 -9.31 5.59
C TYR A 8 -5.82 -8.92 6.72
N ASP A 9 -5.83 -9.74 7.78
CA ASP A 9 -6.53 -9.45 9.00
C ASP A 9 -5.60 -8.81 10.02
N ALA A 10 -6.12 -7.86 10.79
CA ALA A 10 -5.37 -7.20 11.85
C ALA A 10 -6.31 -6.94 13.04
N GLU A 11 -5.87 -7.33 14.23
CA GLU A 11 -6.51 -6.90 15.46
C GLU A 11 -6.21 -5.41 15.69
N PRO A 12 -7.23 -4.58 15.99
CA PRO A 12 -7.03 -3.18 16.33
C PRO A 12 -6.02 -2.98 17.47
N ALA A 13 -5.01 -2.15 17.24
CA ALA A 13 -3.98 -1.84 18.22
C ALA A 13 -3.84 -0.30 18.41
N PRO A 14 -4.59 0.29 19.35
CA PRO A 14 -4.57 1.73 19.59
C PRO A 14 -3.19 2.26 19.98
N ARG A 15 -2.79 3.36 19.33
CA ARG A 15 -1.47 3.99 19.48
C ARG A 15 -1.60 5.51 19.61
N ARG A 16 -0.53 6.16 20.04
CA ARG A 16 -0.37 7.63 20.06
C ARG A 16 0.67 8.05 19.01
N PRO A 17 0.69 9.31 18.56
CA PRO A 17 1.68 9.79 17.59
C PRO A 17 3.13 9.44 17.97
N HIS A 18 3.50 9.59 19.25
CA HIS A 18 4.84 9.28 19.74
C HIS A 18 5.15 7.79 19.90
N ASP A 19 4.15 6.91 19.78
CA ASP A 19 4.39 5.47 19.62
C ASP A 19 4.90 5.15 18.20
N VAL A 20 4.72 6.07 17.23
CA VAL A 20 5.19 5.96 15.84
C VAL A 20 6.51 6.74 15.64
N ILE A 21 6.51 8.04 15.91
CA ILE A 21 7.66 8.94 15.72
C ILE A 21 8.29 9.29 17.08
N VAL A 22 9.63 9.28 17.17
CA VAL A 22 10.29 9.73 18.41
C VAL A 22 10.15 11.26 18.50
N PRO A 23 9.70 11.84 19.62
CA PRO A 23 9.73 13.29 19.78
C PRO A 23 11.17 13.82 19.88
N PRO A 24 11.42 15.07 19.46
CA PRO A 24 12.70 15.74 19.69
C PRO A 24 13.13 15.64 21.16
N GLY A 25 14.40 15.33 21.40
CA GLY A 25 14.92 15.09 22.76
C GLY A 25 14.66 13.67 23.31
N GLY A 26 14.01 12.80 22.54
CA GLY A 26 13.84 11.39 22.87
C GLY A 26 12.71 11.11 23.87
N PHE A 27 12.69 9.90 24.42
CA PHE A 27 11.74 9.53 25.44
C PHE A 27 12.31 9.72 26.85
N ALA A 28 11.43 9.96 27.82
CA ALA A 28 11.78 9.77 29.22
C ALA A 28 12.16 8.32 29.50
N ASP A 29 13.05 8.10 30.48
CA ASP A 29 13.50 6.77 30.89
C ASP A 29 12.31 5.86 31.21
N GLY A 30 12.34 4.63 30.67
CA GLY A 30 11.30 3.63 30.88
C GLY A 30 10.07 3.75 29.97
N HIS A 31 10.08 4.64 28.97
CA HIS A 31 9.02 4.67 27.97
C HIS A 31 8.99 3.39 27.12
N VAL A 32 7.83 2.74 27.08
CA VAL A 32 7.58 1.58 26.22
C VAL A 32 6.55 1.98 25.16
N ARG A 33 6.95 1.88 23.89
CA ARG A 33 6.06 2.14 22.76
C ARG A 33 4.98 1.07 22.64
N ARG A 34 3.77 1.50 22.33
CA ARG A 34 2.67 0.58 21.99
C ARG A 34 2.92 -0.04 20.61
N PRO A 35 2.90 -1.37 20.47
CA PRO A 35 3.07 -2.01 19.16
C PRO A 35 1.89 -1.67 18.24
N GLY A 36 2.15 -1.68 16.93
CA GLY A 36 1.10 -1.55 15.92
C GLY A 36 0.33 -2.84 15.67
N PRO A 37 -0.75 -2.77 14.87
CA PRO A 37 -1.52 -3.94 14.50
C PRO A 37 -0.66 -4.92 13.70
N VAL A 38 -0.87 -6.22 13.94
CA VAL A 38 -0.08 -7.30 13.32
C VAL A 38 -0.92 -7.97 12.23
N ALA A 39 -0.41 -7.95 11.01
CA ALA A 39 -1.04 -8.59 9.87
C ALA A 39 -1.01 -10.13 9.97
N ARG A 40 -2.18 -10.75 9.83
CA ARG A 40 -2.42 -12.21 9.84
C ARG A 40 -3.17 -12.63 8.59
N GLY A 41 -3.02 -13.90 8.20
CA GLY A 41 -3.71 -14.45 7.03
C GLY A 41 -3.47 -13.62 5.77
N LYS A 42 -2.22 -13.24 5.50
CA LYS A 42 -1.88 -12.38 4.36
C LYS A 42 -2.22 -13.10 3.05
N TRP A 43 -2.81 -12.39 2.12
CA TRP A 43 -2.98 -12.79 0.74
C TRP A 43 -2.45 -11.68 -0.15
N LEU A 44 -1.69 -12.06 -1.17
CA LEU A 44 -0.99 -11.18 -2.09
C LEU A 44 -1.46 -11.46 -3.52
N CYS A 45 -1.61 -10.39 -4.30
CA CYS A 45 -1.78 -10.47 -5.74
C CYS A 45 -0.92 -9.40 -6.42
N GLY A 46 -0.78 -9.53 -7.74
CA GLY A 46 -0.10 -8.53 -8.53
C GLY A 46 -0.21 -8.79 -10.01
N SER A 47 0.04 -7.74 -10.78
CA SER A 47 0.13 -7.82 -12.24
C SER A 47 1.16 -6.84 -12.77
N VAL A 48 1.89 -7.24 -13.81
CA VAL A 48 2.70 -6.37 -14.67
C VAL A 48 2.02 -6.08 -16.00
N GLU A 49 1.02 -6.89 -16.37
CA GLU A 49 0.24 -6.78 -17.61
C GLU A 49 -1.02 -5.92 -17.43
N HIS A 50 -1.73 -6.10 -16.32
CA HIS A 50 -2.99 -5.42 -16.05
C HIS A 50 -2.75 -4.12 -15.28
N ASP A 51 -3.69 -3.19 -15.42
CA ASP A 51 -3.67 -1.92 -14.73
C ASP A 51 -4.01 -2.03 -13.24
N ALA A 52 -3.98 -0.89 -12.55
CA ALA A 52 -4.31 -0.82 -11.13
C ALA A 52 -5.79 -1.12 -10.85
N GLU A 53 -6.70 -0.82 -11.79
CA GLU A 53 -8.13 -1.13 -11.67
C GLU A 53 -8.32 -2.64 -11.48
N HIS A 54 -7.67 -3.46 -12.30
CA HIS A 54 -7.72 -4.91 -12.17
C HIS A 54 -7.23 -5.42 -10.81
N VAL A 55 -6.11 -4.90 -10.30
CA VAL A 55 -5.55 -5.35 -9.02
C VAL A 55 -6.39 -4.87 -7.84
N VAL A 56 -6.94 -3.65 -7.89
CA VAL A 56 -7.83 -3.12 -6.86
C VAL A 56 -9.13 -3.93 -6.81
N ALA A 57 -9.73 -4.26 -7.95
CA ALA A 57 -10.90 -5.14 -8.00
C ALA A 57 -10.62 -6.52 -7.36
N GLN A 58 -9.48 -7.15 -7.66
CA GLN A 58 -9.09 -8.42 -7.03
C GLN A 58 -8.95 -8.32 -5.50
N VAL A 59 -8.43 -7.21 -4.99
CA VAL A 59 -8.32 -6.95 -3.55
C VAL A 59 -9.72 -6.88 -2.91
N PHE A 60 -10.67 -6.20 -3.55
CA PHE A 60 -12.04 -6.10 -3.07
C PHE A 60 -12.80 -7.42 -3.16
N ASP A 61 -12.68 -8.17 -4.26
CA ASP A 61 -13.24 -9.50 -4.41
C ASP A 61 -12.76 -10.46 -3.31
N HIS A 62 -11.46 -10.43 -3.01
CA HIS A 62 -10.90 -11.30 -1.98
C HIS A 62 -11.29 -10.85 -0.57
N ALA A 63 -11.39 -9.54 -0.32
CA ALA A 63 -11.93 -9.02 0.94
C ALA A 63 -13.41 -9.43 1.13
N GLN A 64 -14.22 -9.35 0.07
CA GLN A 64 -15.62 -9.78 0.07
C GLN A 64 -15.75 -11.28 0.36
N ALA A 65 -14.91 -12.11 -0.25
CA ALA A 65 -14.89 -13.55 -0.01
C ALA A 65 -14.54 -13.89 1.45
N ARG A 66 -13.71 -13.08 2.11
CA ARG A 66 -13.31 -13.25 3.52
C ARG A 66 -14.34 -12.76 4.53
N ASP A 67 -15.11 -11.74 4.17
CA ASP A 67 -16.10 -11.11 5.04
C ASP A 67 -17.41 -10.87 4.28
N PRO A 68 -18.13 -11.94 3.89
CA PRO A 68 -19.30 -11.84 3.02
C PRO A 68 -20.47 -11.07 3.64
N ASP A 69 -20.53 -11.04 4.98
CA ASP A 69 -21.57 -10.36 5.75
C ASP A 69 -21.14 -8.95 6.21
N HIS A 70 -20.00 -8.44 5.75
CA HIS A 70 -19.43 -7.12 6.12
C HIS A 70 -19.39 -6.86 7.63
N ARG A 71 -18.97 -7.86 8.41
CA ARG A 71 -18.94 -7.77 9.88
C ARG A 71 -17.67 -7.10 10.39
N ARG A 72 -16.66 -6.95 9.54
CA ARG A 72 -15.36 -6.34 9.88
C ARG A 72 -15.32 -4.90 9.39
N THR A 73 -14.48 -4.09 10.02
CA THR A 73 -14.14 -2.76 9.47
C THR A 73 -13.10 -2.94 8.37
N TRP A 74 -13.43 -2.50 7.15
CA TRP A 74 -12.50 -2.53 6.03
C TRP A 74 -11.65 -1.26 6.05
N VAL A 75 -10.33 -1.45 6.18
CA VAL A 75 -9.34 -0.36 6.12
C VAL A 75 -8.52 -0.54 4.85
N VAL A 76 -8.50 0.48 4.00
CA VAL A 76 -7.75 0.46 2.74
C VAL A 76 -6.58 1.45 2.85
N LEU A 77 -5.37 0.94 2.66
CA LEU A 77 -4.14 1.73 2.65
C LEU A 77 -3.71 2.03 1.23
N VAL A 78 -3.39 3.29 0.95
CA VAL A 78 -3.06 3.80 -0.40
C VAL A 78 -1.93 4.82 -0.32
N ASP A 79 -1.27 5.08 -1.45
CA ASP A 79 -0.17 6.05 -1.53
C ASP A 79 -0.63 7.52 -1.68
N GLY A 80 -1.95 7.74 -1.79
CA GLY A 80 -2.55 9.06 -1.98
C GLY A 80 -2.55 9.54 -3.45
N ALA A 81 -2.23 8.68 -4.42
CA ALA A 81 -2.46 8.97 -5.82
C ALA A 81 -3.96 9.07 -6.11
N ARG A 82 -4.38 10.17 -6.76
CA ARG A 82 -5.81 10.45 -6.97
C ARG A 82 -6.55 9.33 -7.72
N HIS A 83 -5.90 8.77 -8.74
CA HIS A 83 -6.47 7.66 -9.48
C HIS A 83 -6.72 6.42 -8.61
N GLN A 84 -5.78 6.08 -7.71
CA GLN A 84 -5.96 4.94 -6.79
C GLN A 84 -7.12 5.18 -5.82
N LEU A 85 -7.26 6.41 -5.31
CA LEU A 85 -8.40 6.81 -4.47
C LEU A 85 -9.72 6.66 -5.21
N ASP A 86 -9.80 7.14 -6.45
CA ASP A 86 -11.01 7.06 -7.26
C ASP A 86 -11.42 5.59 -7.53
N LEU A 87 -10.44 4.71 -7.81
CA LEU A 87 -10.65 3.26 -7.99
C LEU A 87 -11.16 2.59 -6.71
N VAL A 88 -10.51 2.83 -5.57
CA VAL A 88 -10.91 2.27 -4.27
C VAL A 88 -12.33 2.71 -3.90
N GLN A 89 -12.67 3.97 -4.14
CA GLN A 89 -14.01 4.48 -3.91
C GLN A 89 -15.04 3.88 -4.87
N ALA A 90 -14.66 3.58 -6.11
CA ALA A 90 -15.54 2.92 -7.07
C ALA A 90 -15.85 1.49 -6.64
N GLU A 91 -14.83 0.72 -6.24
CA GLU A 91 -15.01 -0.65 -5.73
C GLU A 91 -15.81 -0.69 -4.43
N ALA A 92 -15.56 0.23 -3.49
CA ALA A 92 -16.37 0.33 -2.27
C ALA A 92 -17.86 0.52 -2.57
N ARG A 93 -18.19 1.36 -3.58
CA ARG A 93 -19.57 1.55 -4.04
C ARG A 93 -20.14 0.31 -4.72
N LEU A 94 -19.35 -0.39 -5.53
CA LEU A 94 -19.75 -1.61 -6.24
C LEU A 94 -20.08 -2.74 -5.25
N HIS A 95 -19.26 -2.89 -4.21
CA HIS A 95 -19.42 -3.90 -3.16
C HIS A 95 -20.40 -3.49 -2.05
N HIS A 96 -20.95 -2.26 -2.09
CA HIS A 96 -21.84 -1.71 -1.07
C HIS A 96 -21.24 -1.75 0.35
N VAL A 97 -19.95 -1.47 0.47
CA VAL A 97 -19.21 -1.52 1.73
C VAL A 97 -18.63 -0.16 2.10
N ASP A 98 -18.77 0.21 3.37
CA ASP A 98 -18.13 1.42 3.91
C ASP A 98 -16.66 1.12 4.23
N VAL A 99 -15.75 1.72 3.46
CA VAL A 99 -14.30 1.59 3.66
C VAL A 99 -13.70 2.78 4.41
N ARG A 100 -12.67 2.52 5.20
CA ARG A 100 -11.84 3.52 5.88
C ARG A 100 -10.53 3.64 5.12
N ILE A 101 -10.40 4.71 4.34
CA ILE A 101 -9.19 4.98 3.56
C ILE A 101 -8.19 5.72 4.45
N VAL A 102 -6.97 5.22 4.52
CA VAL A 102 -5.86 5.85 5.23
C VAL A 102 -4.67 5.92 4.27
N ILE A 103 -4.11 7.11 4.09
CA ILE A 103 -2.90 7.25 3.29
C ILE A 103 -1.72 6.66 4.06
N ASP A 104 -0.81 6.02 3.34
CA ASP A 104 0.43 5.54 3.91
C ASP A 104 1.29 6.70 4.42
N ILE A 105 1.56 6.68 5.73
CA ILE A 105 2.39 7.66 6.41
C ILE A 105 3.80 7.76 5.82
N ILE A 106 4.34 6.69 5.23
CA ILE A 106 5.67 6.70 4.62
C ILE A 106 5.71 7.68 3.44
N HIS A 107 4.67 7.71 2.59
CA HIS A 107 4.59 8.66 1.49
C HIS A 107 4.42 10.11 1.98
N VAL A 108 3.70 10.32 3.07
CA VAL A 108 3.65 11.65 3.71
C VAL A 108 5.03 12.07 4.20
N LEU A 109 5.73 11.18 4.92
CA LEU A 109 7.05 11.47 5.47
C LEU A 109 8.07 11.77 4.37
N GLU A 110 8.02 11.10 3.22
CA GLU A 110 8.85 11.43 2.05
C GLU A 110 8.65 12.89 1.59
N LYS A 111 7.40 13.37 1.60
CA LYS A 111 7.10 14.77 1.25
C LYS A 111 7.56 15.74 2.31
N VAL A 112 7.37 15.40 3.60
CA VAL A 112 7.86 16.23 4.72
C VAL A 112 9.38 16.33 4.68
N TRP A 113 10.10 15.24 4.43
CA TRP A 113 11.55 15.23 4.23
C TRP A 113 11.97 16.10 3.04
N SER A 114 11.27 15.98 1.91
CA SER A 114 11.54 16.81 0.73
C SER A 114 11.36 18.30 1.02
N ALA A 115 10.36 18.65 1.83
CA ALA A 115 10.14 20.03 2.29
C ALA A 115 11.23 20.50 3.26
N ALA A 116 11.68 19.64 4.18
CA ALA A 116 12.74 19.97 5.14
C ALA A 116 14.03 20.41 4.42
N TRP A 117 14.40 19.73 3.33
CA TRP A 117 15.58 20.07 2.54
C TRP A 117 15.47 21.41 1.78
N CYS A 118 14.30 22.03 1.72
CA CYS A 118 14.16 23.41 1.24
C CYS A 118 14.64 24.44 2.27
N PHE A 119 14.63 24.09 3.56
CA PHE A 119 14.93 25.01 4.67
C PHE A 119 16.29 24.74 5.34
N HIS A 120 16.83 23.53 5.15
CA HIS A 120 18.04 23.08 5.83
C HIS A 120 19.18 22.77 4.86
N GLN A 121 20.41 23.01 5.31
CA GLN A 121 21.61 22.67 4.55
C GLN A 121 22.00 21.19 4.73
N PRO A 122 22.64 20.55 3.75
CA PRO A 122 23.16 19.19 3.90
C PRO A 122 24.07 19.06 5.14
N GLY A 123 23.80 18.06 5.99
CA GLY A 123 24.55 17.81 7.22
C GLY A 123 24.02 18.53 8.47
N ASP A 124 22.96 19.34 8.34
CA ASP A 124 22.25 19.91 9.48
C ASP A 124 21.54 18.80 10.27
N LYS A 125 21.92 18.64 11.54
CA LYS A 125 21.35 17.61 12.42
C LYS A 125 19.96 17.98 12.95
N SER A 126 19.57 19.26 12.89
CA SER A 126 18.25 19.72 13.35
C SER A 126 17.10 19.33 12.41
N VAL A 127 17.42 18.86 11.19
CA VAL A 127 16.42 18.44 10.20
C VAL A 127 15.56 17.27 10.71
N GLU A 128 16.16 16.34 11.48
CA GLU A 128 15.44 15.20 12.04
C GLU A 128 14.39 15.66 13.06
N ASP A 129 14.76 16.60 13.94
CA ASP A 129 13.83 17.20 14.91
C ASP A 129 12.73 17.98 14.20
N TRP A 130 13.06 18.74 13.16
CA TRP A 130 12.09 19.48 12.36
C TRP A 130 11.06 18.54 11.71
N VAL A 131 11.52 17.46 11.09
CA VAL A 131 10.63 16.44 10.49
C VAL A 131 9.80 15.76 11.57
N ALA A 132 10.39 15.43 12.72
CA ALA A 132 9.68 14.79 13.82
C ALA A 132 8.54 15.67 14.36
N VAL A 133 8.75 16.98 14.51
CA VAL A 133 7.72 17.93 14.95
C VAL A 133 6.53 17.93 13.99
N HIS A 134 6.77 18.11 12.68
CA HIS A 134 5.69 18.13 11.69
C HIS A 134 5.01 16.77 11.54
N ALA A 135 5.77 15.68 11.59
CA ALA A 135 5.21 14.33 11.54
C ALA A 135 4.31 14.03 12.74
N LEU A 136 4.69 14.46 13.95
CA LEU A 136 3.86 14.30 15.14
C LEU A 136 2.57 15.12 15.04
N ALA A 137 2.63 16.35 14.54
CA ALA A 137 1.45 17.17 14.29
C ALA A 137 0.50 16.54 13.26
N ILE A 138 1.04 16.05 12.13
CA ILE A 138 0.24 15.31 11.13
C ILE A 138 -0.40 14.06 11.75
N LEU A 139 0.36 13.28 12.52
CA LEU A 139 -0.16 12.10 13.21
C LEU A 139 -1.22 12.44 14.27
N ASN A 140 -1.24 13.68 14.76
CA ASN A 140 -2.22 14.21 15.70
C ASN A 140 -3.46 14.80 15.00
N GLY A 141 -3.54 14.72 13.66
CA GLY A 141 -4.67 15.21 12.87
C GLY A 141 -4.48 16.61 12.30
N ASP A 142 -3.35 17.26 12.57
CA ASP A 142 -3.10 18.68 12.24
C ASP A 142 -2.47 18.84 10.84
N ALA A 143 -2.83 17.98 9.87
CA ALA A 143 -2.17 17.95 8.56
C ALA A 143 -2.41 19.23 7.73
N ALA A 144 -3.58 19.85 7.87
CA ALA A 144 -3.91 21.10 7.19
C ALA A 144 -3.12 22.28 7.78
N GLU A 145 -3.04 22.34 9.12
CA GLU A 145 -2.29 23.34 9.87
C GLU A 145 -0.78 23.25 9.57
N VAL A 146 -0.26 22.03 9.43
CA VAL A 146 1.13 21.81 8.97
C VAL A 146 1.30 22.34 7.54
N ALA A 147 0.38 22.04 6.62
CA ALA A 147 0.46 22.56 5.26
C ALA A 147 0.45 24.10 5.21
N ASP A 148 -0.37 24.75 6.04
CA ASP A 148 -0.42 26.21 6.14
C ASP A 148 0.87 26.79 6.76
N THR A 149 1.39 26.15 7.80
CA THR A 149 2.67 26.51 8.43
C THR A 149 3.81 26.45 7.41
N LEU A 150 3.91 25.36 6.67
CA LEU A 150 4.93 25.16 5.63
C LEU A 150 4.80 26.18 4.50
N HIS A 151 3.57 26.51 4.10
CA HIS A 151 3.32 27.52 3.08
C HIS A 151 3.79 28.92 3.52
N VAL A 152 3.51 29.30 4.77
CA VAL A 152 3.97 30.57 5.35
C VAL A 152 5.50 30.60 5.48
N GLN A 153 6.12 29.53 5.99
CA GLN A 153 7.57 29.42 6.10
C GLN A 153 8.27 29.57 4.74
N ALA A 154 7.74 28.93 3.70
CA ALA A 154 8.25 29.07 2.34
C ALA A 154 8.19 30.52 1.82
N GLY A 155 7.10 31.23 2.12
CA GLY A 155 6.95 32.65 1.75
C GLY A 155 7.89 33.59 2.50
N GLN A 156 8.27 33.25 3.74
CA GLN A 156 9.20 34.03 4.56
C GLN A 156 10.68 33.76 4.25
N ALA A 157 10.99 32.57 3.74
CA ALA A 157 12.36 32.13 3.48
C ALA A 157 12.99 32.69 2.19
N GLU A 158 12.26 33.53 1.43
CA GLU A 158 12.72 34.16 0.17
C GLU A 158 13.33 33.16 -0.84
N LEU A 159 12.82 31.93 -0.88
CA LEU A 159 13.32 30.85 -1.74
C LEU A 159 12.98 31.08 -3.22
N THR A 160 13.87 30.69 -4.13
CA THR A 160 13.52 30.63 -5.56
C THR A 160 12.49 29.55 -5.86
N ALA A 161 11.86 29.60 -7.04
CA ALA A 161 10.89 28.59 -7.48
C ALA A 161 11.45 27.16 -7.45
N GLU A 162 12.72 26.99 -7.84
CA GLU A 162 13.41 25.71 -7.81
C GLU A 162 13.67 25.24 -6.38
N GLN A 163 14.11 26.14 -5.50
CA GLN A 163 14.42 25.83 -4.10
C GLN A 163 13.17 25.44 -3.30
N ARG A 164 12.02 26.05 -3.58
CA ARG A 164 10.74 25.76 -2.90
C ARG A 164 9.98 24.54 -3.44
N HIS A 165 10.49 23.85 -4.45
CA HIS A 165 9.78 22.74 -5.10
C HIS A 165 9.35 21.63 -4.13
N GLY A 166 10.22 21.27 -3.18
CA GLY A 166 9.96 20.24 -2.18
C GLY A 166 8.80 20.64 -1.24
N VAL A 167 8.85 21.86 -0.70
CA VAL A 167 7.79 22.36 0.19
C VAL A 167 6.47 22.57 -0.53
N ASP A 168 6.46 23.12 -1.76
CA ASP A 168 5.24 23.27 -2.55
C ASP A 168 4.58 21.93 -2.87
N THR A 169 5.40 20.92 -3.17
CA THR A 169 4.91 19.55 -3.40
C THR A 169 4.32 18.94 -2.13
N CYS A 170 4.96 19.14 -0.98
CA CYS A 170 4.44 18.70 0.31
C CYS A 170 3.10 19.37 0.67
N VAL A 171 3.04 20.71 0.60
CA VAL A 171 1.82 21.49 0.88
C VAL A 171 0.67 21.04 -0.02
N ARG A 172 0.91 20.90 -1.32
CA ARG A 172 -0.09 20.42 -2.27
C ARG A 172 -0.54 19.00 -1.93
N TYR A 173 0.39 18.11 -1.59
CA TYR A 173 0.08 16.73 -1.27
C TYR A 173 -0.79 16.61 -0.01
N LEU A 174 -0.45 17.35 1.06
CA LEU A 174 -1.24 17.38 2.30
C LEU A 174 -2.65 17.95 2.06
N ARG A 175 -2.75 19.07 1.33
CA ARG A 175 -4.05 19.71 1.04
C ARG A 175 -4.95 18.85 0.15
N SER A 176 -4.41 18.27 -0.91
CA SER A 176 -5.19 17.44 -1.85
C SER A 176 -5.71 16.15 -1.23
N ASN A 177 -5.15 15.73 -0.09
CA ASN A 177 -5.42 14.46 0.57
C ASN A 177 -5.98 14.62 1.99
N SER A 178 -6.37 15.83 2.41
CA SER A 178 -6.79 16.15 3.78
C SER A 178 -7.83 15.18 4.34
N ASP A 179 -8.76 14.76 3.49
CA ASP A 179 -9.88 13.88 3.84
C ASP A 179 -9.44 12.45 4.21
N PHE A 180 -8.19 12.10 3.92
CA PHE A 180 -7.61 10.76 4.12
C PHE A 180 -6.39 10.76 5.05
N LEU A 181 -6.06 11.92 5.66
CA LEU A 181 -4.91 12.11 6.56
C LEU A 181 -5.31 12.16 8.05
N HIS A 182 -6.49 11.61 8.38
CA HIS A 182 -7.01 11.51 9.76
C HIS A 182 -6.31 10.43 10.59
N TYR A 183 -5.00 10.60 10.79
CA TYR A 183 -4.18 9.65 11.55
C TYR A 183 -4.55 9.59 13.03
N ASP A 184 -5.04 10.68 13.60
CA ASP A 184 -5.60 10.73 14.95
C ASP A 184 -6.71 9.68 15.13
N GLN A 185 -7.62 9.60 14.16
CA GLN A 185 -8.71 8.62 14.14
C GLN A 185 -8.19 7.20 13.90
N ALA A 186 -7.29 7.03 12.92
CA ALA A 186 -6.70 5.73 12.61
C ALA A 186 -5.91 5.14 13.79
N LEU A 187 -5.11 5.97 14.47
CA LEU A 187 -4.32 5.57 15.64
C LEU A 187 -5.22 5.27 16.85
N ALA A 188 -6.26 6.07 17.09
CA ALA A 188 -7.22 5.83 18.17
C ALA A 188 -8.03 4.54 17.94
N ALA A 189 -8.46 4.29 16.70
CA ALA A 189 -9.16 3.08 16.29
C ALA A 189 -8.23 1.86 16.14
N GLY A 190 -6.92 2.05 16.25
CA GLY A 190 -5.92 0.98 16.19
C GLY A 190 -5.67 0.40 14.80
N TRP A 191 -5.96 1.17 13.75
CA TRP A 191 -5.77 0.79 12.36
C TRP A 191 -4.29 0.81 11.96
N PRO A 192 -3.91 0.02 10.93
CA PRO A 192 -2.62 0.19 10.27
C PRO A 192 -2.59 1.55 9.54
N ILE A 193 -1.40 2.13 9.39
CA ILE A 193 -1.19 3.44 8.73
C ILE A 193 -0.04 3.42 7.73
N ALA A 194 0.54 2.24 7.47
CA ALA A 194 1.70 2.07 6.62
C ALA A 194 1.61 0.75 5.84
N THR A 195 2.11 0.72 4.62
CA THR A 195 2.01 -0.41 3.69
C THR A 195 3.26 -1.28 3.65
N GLY A 196 3.96 -1.45 4.78
CA GLY A 196 5.18 -2.27 4.85
C GLY A 196 5.01 -3.73 4.35
N ILE A 197 3.78 -4.26 4.32
CA ILE A 197 3.46 -5.53 3.66
C ILE A 197 3.63 -5.49 2.13
N ILE A 198 3.26 -4.37 1.48
CA ILE A 198 3.42 -4.14 0.05
C ILE A 198 4.89 -3.95 -0.28
N GLU A 199 5.65 -3.20 0.52
CA GLU A 199 7.10 -3.06 0.33
C GLU A 199 7.83 -4.41 0.47
N GLY A 200 7.43 -5.20 1.46
CA GLY A 200 7.89 -6.57 1.59
C GLY A 200 7.55 -7.40 0.34
N ALA A 201 6.32 -7.29 -0.17
CA ALA A 201 5.83 -7.95 -1.38
C ALA A 201 6.56 -7.52 -2.65
N ALA A 202 6.80 -6.24 -2.85
CA ALA A 202 7.55 -5.72 -3.98
C ALA A 202 8.96 -6.32 -4.01
N ARG A 203 9.62 -6.43 -2.85
CA ARG A 203 10.93 -7.07 -2.77
C ARG A 203 10.87 -8.56 -3.15
N HIS A 204 10.04 -9.35 -2.46
CA HIS A 204 10.08 -10.80 -2.63
C HIS A 204 9.32 -11.32 -3.85
N LEU A 205 8.26 -10.67 -4.32
CA LEU A 205 7.53 -11.12 -5.53
C LEU A 205 8.20 -10.62 -6.80
N ILE A 206 8.70 -9.38 -6.80
CA ILE A 206 9.24 -8.73 -7.99
C ILE A 206 10.75 -8.70 -7.93
N ALA A 207 11.35 -7.94 -7.01
CA ALA A 207 12.76 -7.57 -7.10
C ALA A 207 13.71 -8.79 -7.10
N ASP A 208 13.47 -9.75 -6.20
CA ASP A 208 14.28 -10.97 -6.06
C ASP A 208 14.32 -11.86 -7.32
N ARG A 209 13.49 -11.57 -8.34
CA ARG A 209 13.45 -12.36 -9.58
C ARG A 209 13.46 -11.54 -10.85
N LEU A 210 12.66 -10.49 -10.90
CA LEU A 210 12.44 -9.66 -12.06
C LEU A 210 13.46 -8.53 -12.17
N ASP A 211 14.04 -8.09 -11.04
CA ASP A 211 15.02 -6.99 -10.96
C ASP A 211 16.45 -7.49 -10.67
N ILE A 212 16.83 -8.62 -11.25
CA ILE A 212 18.20 -9.16 -11.14
C ILE A 212 19.05 -8.78 -12.35
N GLY A 213 20.34 -8.53 -12.12
CA GLY A 213 21.29 -8.18 -13.17
C GLY A 213 21.32 -9.21 -14.31
N GLY A 214 21.15 -8.75 -15.54
CA GLY A 214 21.21 -9.58 -16.74
C GLY A 214 19.92 -10.32 -17.09
N ALA A 215 18.85 -10.20 -16.30
CA ALA A 215 17.56 -10.78 -16.67
C ALA A 215 16.90 -10.02 -17.83
N ARG A 216 16.23 -10.77 -18.70
CA ARG A 216 15.40 -10.24 -19.78
C ARG A 216 14.05 -10.94 -19.71
N TRP A 217 13.00 -10.15 -19.64
CA TRP A 217 11.66 -10.68 -19.50
C TRP A 217 10.74 -10.16 -20.60
N GLY A 218 9.94 -11.06 -21.17
CA GLY A 218 8.73 -10.66 -21.89
C GLY A 218 7.61 -10.36 -20.88
N LEU A 219 6.59 -9.63 -21.32
CA LEU A 219 5.44 -9.29 -20.47
C LEU A 219 4.74 -10.55 -19.95
N ASP A 220 4.37 -11.47 -20.84
CA ASP A 220 3.69 -12.73 -20.52
C ASP A 220 4.50 -13.58 -19.53
N GLY A 221 5.81 -13.67 -19.73
CA GLY A 221 6.71 -14.44 -18.87
C GLY A 221 6.86 -13.81 -17.48
N SER A 222 6.92 -12.47 -17.41
CA SER A 222 6.96 -11.73 -16.15
C SER A 222 5.66 -11.92 -15.37
N GLU A 223 4.51 -11.80 -16.04
CA GLU A 223 3.18 -11.96 -15.45
C GLU A 223 3.01 -13.37 -14.88
N ALA A 224 3.35 -14.40 -15.67
CA ALA A 224 3.24 -15.79 -15.23
C ALA A 224 4.12 -16.08 -14.00
N VAL A 225 5.36 -15.57 -13.98
CA VAL A 225 6.27 -15.74 -12.83
C VAL A 225 5.77 -14.98 -11.61
N LEU A 226 5.30 -13.75 -11.77
CA LEU A 226 4.74 -12.96 -10.68
C LEU A 226 3.54 -13.67 -10.05
N ARG A 227 2.57 -14.11 -10.87
CA ARG A 227 1.38 -14.83 -10.40
C ARG A 227 1.73 -16.14 -9.69
N LEU A 228 2.67 -16.91 -10.23
CA LEU A 228 3.11 -18.15 -9.58
C LEU A 228 3.78 -17.88 -8.23
N ARG A 229 4.61 -16.83 -8.12
CA ARG A 229 5.19 -16.42 -6.83
C ARG A 229 4.14 -15.93 -5.84
N ALA A 230 3.09 -15.26 -6.31
CA ALA A 230 1.98 -14.85 -5.45
C ALA A 230 1.22 -16.07 -4.91
N VAL A 231 0.91 -17.05 -5.76
CA VAL A 231 0.28 -18.33 -5.37
C VAL A 231 1.14 -19.07 -4.32
N ASP A 232 2.45 -19.17 -4.55
CA ASP A 232 3.38 -19.78 -3.60
C ASP A 232 3.43 -19.03 -2.27
N SER A 233 3.53 -17.70 -2.31
CA SER A 233 3.54 -16.85 -1.11
C SER A 233 2.24 -16.91 -0.31
N ASN A 234 1.12 -17.20 -0.98
CA ASN A 234 -0.18 -17.40 -0.36
C ASN A 234 -0.36 -18.82 0.23
N GLY A 235 0.56 -19.75 -0.06
CA GLY A 235 0.47 -21.15 0.37
C GLY A 235 -0.43 -22.03 -0.50
N ASP A 236 -0.80 -21.55 -1.70
CA ASP A 236 -1.78 -22.20 -2.58
C ASP A 236 -1.12 -23.03 -3.70
N LEU A 237 0.20 -23.22 -3.66
CA LEU A 237 0.96 -23.85 -4.75
C LEU A 237 0.51 -25.28 -5.03
N ASP A 238 0.29 -26.10 -4.00
CA ASP A 238 -0.12 -27.49 -4.17
C ASP A 238 -1.51 -27.60 -4.83
N ALA A 239 -2.48 -26.81 -4.34
CA ALA A 239 -3.82 -26.76 -4.90
C ALA A 239 -3.82 -26.23 -6.34
N TYR A 240 -3.03 -25.19 -6.61
CA TYR A 240 -2.83 -24.68 -7.96
C TYR A 240 -2.20 -25.73 -8.89
N TRP A 241 -1.21 -26.48 -8.41
CA TRP A 241 -0.54 -27.51 -9.20
C TRP A 241 -1.49 -28.63 -9.61
N GLU A 242 -2.32 -29.13 -8.68
CA GLU A 242 -3.36 -30.12 -8.98
C GLU A 242 -4.35 -29.61 -10.03
N TYR A 243 -4.83 -28.37 -9.85
CA TYR A 243 -5.71 -27.71 -10.81
C TYR A 243 -5.06 -27.57 -12.19
N HIS A 244 -3.80 -27.13 -12.23
CA HIS A 244 -3.03 -26.93 -13.45
C HIS A 244 -2.86 -28.24 -14.22
N VAL A 245 -2.42 -29.31 -13.56
CA VAL A 245 -2.27 -30.64 -14.17
C VAL A 245 -3.62 -31.15 -14.73
N ALA A 246 -4.72 -30.99 -13.99
CA ALA A 246 -6.04 -31.39 -14.46
C ALA A 246 -6.54 -30.56 -15.65
N LYS A 247 -6.17 -29.28 -15.76
CA LYS A 247 -6.48 -28.43 -16.91
C LYS A 247 -5.61 -28.78 -18.11
N GLU A 248 -4.32 -29.00 -17.92
CA GLU A 248 -3.40 -29.43 -18.96
C GLU A 248 -3.78 -30.80 -19.54
N HIS A 249 -4.15 -31.75 -18.69
CA HIS A 249 -4.64 -33.05 -19.14
C HIS A 249 -5.89 -32.90 -20.02
N ARG A 250 -6.87 -32.07 -19.63
CA ARG A 250 -8.07 -31.80 -20.45
C ARG A 250 -7.76 -31.09 -21.77
N ARG A 251 -6.73 -30.24 -21.79
CA ARG A 251 -6.30 -29.50 -22.98
C ARG A 251 -5.60 -30.42 -23.99
N LEU A 252 -4.74 -31.31 -23.51
CA LEU A 252 -3.97 -32.25 -24.34
C LEU A 252 -4.81 -33.46 -24.77
N TYR A 253 -5.72 -33.89 -23.90
CA TYR A 253 -6.65 -34.99 -24.12
C TYR A 253 -8.08 -34.47 -23.99
N PRO A 254 -8.55 -33.65 -24.94
CA PRO A 254 -9.96 -33.28 -24.99
C PRO A 254 -10.76 -34.57 -25.06
N THR A 255 -11.75 -34.70 -24.17
CA THR A 255 -12.70 -35.79 -24.25
C THR A 255 -13.47 -35.58 -25.55
N GLY A 256 -12.99 -36.20 -26.63
CA GLY A 256 -13.75 -36.28 -27.86
C GLY A 256 -15.12 -36.85 -27.50
N ASP A 257 -16.17 -36.25 -28.06
CA ASP A 257 -17.42 -36.97 -28.25
C ASP A 257 -17.05 -38.40 -28.65
N GLN A 258 -17.62 -39.38 -27.97
CA GLN A 258 -17.64 -40.75 -28.44
C GLN A 258 -18.44 -40.75 -29.76
N ILE A 259 -17.84 -40.22 -30.83
CA ILE A 259 -18.31 -40.31 -32.19
C ILE A 259 -18.21 -41.79 -32.52
N ARG A 260 -19.35 -42.46 -32.33
CA ARG A 260 -19.81 -43.69 -32.96
C ARG A 260 -18.86 -44.13 -34.07
N TYR A 261 -17.87 -44.96 -33.73
CA TYR A 261 -17.39 -45.94 -34.68
C TYR A 261 -18.48 -47.00 -34.77
N ALA A 262 -19.48 -46.75 -35.62
CA ALA A 262 -20.30 -47.83 -36.15
C ALA A 262 -19.36 -48.64 -37.03
N LEU A 263 -18.94 -49.81 -36.53
CA LEU A 263 -18.32 -50.84 -37.35
C LEU A 263 -19.32 -51.18 -38.45
N THR A 264 -19.07 -50.73 -39.68
CA THR A 264 -19.77 -51.23 -40.85
C THR A 264 -19.31 -52.66 -41.08
N ALA A 265 -20.20 -53.60 -40.78
CA ALA A 265 -20.11 -55.00 -41.18
C ALA A 265 -20.43 -55.16 -42.67
#